data_AF-A0A969EH47-F1
#
_entry.id   AF-A0A969EH47-F1
#
_cell.length_a   1.000
_cell.length_b   1.000
_cell.length_c   1.000
_cell.angle_alpha   90.00
_cell.angle_beta   90.00
_cell.angle_gamma   90.00
#
_symmetry.space_group_name_H-M   'P 1'
#
loop_
_entity.id
_entity.type
_entity.pdbx_description
1 polymer ?
#
loop_
_entity_poly.entity_id
_entity_poly.type
_entity_poly.pdbx_seq_one_letter_code
_entity_poly.pdbx_strand_id
1 'polypeptide(L)'
;MTLRLIAFALGIILFCSACDSTRVFEQNQEFEDRVWPIGQLAEFSVTIDSDTLPYNLYYNVRNTSDYPNARIFLTYYLLDSTGTELESKLIDNFLFDLKTGKPLGSSGIGDLFDHRFIFWRPTISPIRENIL
;
A
#
# COMPACT_ATOMS: atom_id res chain seq x y z
N MET A 1 25.97 16.78 34.66
CA MET A 1 26.22 17.12 33.24
C MET A 1 26.16 15.88 32.34
N THR A 2 26.75 14.76 32.75
CA THR A 2 26.76 13.47 32.03
C THR A 2 25.37 12.83 31.81
N LEU A 3 24.46 12.86 32.79
CA LEU A 3 23.11 12.27 32.65
C LEU A 3 22.25 12.93 31.55
N ARG A 4 22.41 14.25 31.35
CA ARG A 4 21.70 15.00 30.30
C ARG A 4 22.24 14.66 28.90
N LEU A 5 23.54 14.40 28.79
CA LEU A 5 24.17 13.97 27.54
C LEU A 5 23.77 12.54 27.17
N ILE A 6 23.65 11.64 28.16
CA ILE A 6 23.16 10.27 27.94
C ILE A 6 21.69 10.28 27.52
N ALA A 7 20.83 11.07 28.18
CA ALA A 7 19.43 11.20 27.79
C ALA A 7 19.26 11.78 26.38
N PHE A 8 20.08 12.75 26.00
CA PHE A 8 20.08 13.33 24.65
C PHE A 8 20.56 12.32 23.59
N ALA A 9 21.63 11.57 23.88
CA ALA A 9 22.12 10.51 22.99
C ALA A 9 21.10 9.38 22.82
N LEU A 10 20.42 8.97 23.90
CA LEU A 10 19.35 7.96 23.84
C LEU A 10 18.16 8.46 23.03
N GLY A 11 17.81 9.75 23.15
CA GLY A 11 16.79 10.39 22.32
C GLY A 11 17.14 10.32 20.82
N ILE A 12 18.38 10.65 20.44
CA ILE A 12 18.83 10.58 19.05
C ILE A 12 18.74 9.15 18.49
N ILE A 13 19.13 8.14 19.28
CA ILE A 13 19.07 6.73 18.86
C ILE A 13 17.62 6.30 18.62
N LEU A 14 16.69 6.70 19.47
CA LEU A 14 15.26 6.40 19.31
C LEU A 14 14.64 7.12 18.09
N PHE A 15 15.12 8.31 17.74
CA PHE A 15 14.71 8.99 16.51
C PHE A 15 15.22 8.29 15.24
N CYS A 16 16.38 7.62 15.31
CA CYS A 16 16.97 6.93 14.16
C CYS A 16 16.30 5.59 13.82
N SER A 17 15.52 4.99 14.74
CA SER A 17 14.83 3.71 14.50
C SER A 17 13.49 3.81 13.75
N ALA A 18 13.07 5.00 13.30
CA ALA A 18 11.77 5.20 12.66
C ALA A 18 11.71 4.81 11.16
N CYS A 19 12.81 4.30 10.59
CA CYS A 19 12.86 3.93 9.18
C CYS A 19 12.15 2.59 8.93
N ASP A 20 11.18 2.57 8.02
CA ASP A 20 10.47 1.36 7.57
C ASP A 20 11.41 0.51 6.69
N SER A 21 12.23 -0.32 7.32
CA SER A 21 13.20 -1.20 6.65
C SER A 21 12.56 -2.39 5.92
N THR A 22 11.24 -2.54 5.99
CA THR A 22 10.53 -3.71 5.43
C THR A 22 9.94 -3.44 4.04
N ARG A 23 9.92 -2.17 3.61
CA ARG A 23 9.42 -1.77 2.30
C ARG A 23 10.47 -2.01 1.22
N VAL A 24 10.17 -2.94 0.32
CA VAL A 24 11.07 -3.32 -0.79
C VAL A 24 10.84 -2.51 -2.07
N PHE A 25 9.62 -2.02 -2.27
CA PHE A 25 9.24 -1.27 -3.47
C PHE A 25 8.11 -0.30 -3.16
N GLU A 26 8.14 0.87 -3.79
CA GLU A 26 7.04 1.84 -3.77
C GLU A 26 7.08 2.70 -5.05
N GLN A 27 5.92 2.84 -5.68
CA GLN A 27 5.72 3.73 -6.82
C GLN A 27 4.35 4.38 -6.67
N ASN A 28 4.29 5.69 -6.89
CA ASN A 28 3.04 6.46 -6.92
C ASN A 28 3.06 7.35 -8.17
N GLN A 29 1.91 7.48 -8.82
CA GLN A 29 1.72 8.38 -9.96
C GLN A 29 0.85 9.54 -9.51
N GLU A 30 1.34 10.76 -9.74
CA GLU A 30 0.54 11.97 -9.57
C GLU A 30 -0.20 12.27 -10.88
N PHE A 31 -1.43 12.77 -10.76
CA PHE A 31 -2.21 13.23 -11.90
C PHE A 31 -2.13 14.75 -12.02
N GLU A 32 -2.06 15.24 -13.27
CA GLU A 32 -2.06 16.66 -13.56
C GLU A 32 -3.32 17.34 -12.98
N ASP A 33 -3.14 18.54 -12.42
CA ASP A 33 -4.19 19.31 -11.75
C ASP A 33 -4.95 18.57 -10.63
N ARG A 34 -4.42 17.43 -10.15
CA ARG A 34 -5.07 16.52 -9.19
C ARG A 34 -6.39 15.94 -9.70
N VAL A 35 -6.56 15.87 -11.01
CA VAL A 35 -7.73 15.28 -11.65
C VAL A 35 -7.34 13.95 -12.26
N TRP A 36 -8.06 12.88 -11.91
CA TRP A 36 -7.92 11.59 -12.57
C TRP A 36 -9.02 11.43 -13.63
N PRO A 37 -8.70 11.55 -14.94
CA PRO A 37 -9.69 11.37 -16.00
C PRO A 37 -10.08 9.90 -16.15
N ILE A 38 -11.37 9.63 -16.36
CA ILE A 38 -11.89 8.26 -16.52
C ILE A 38 -11.26 7.49 -17.69
N GLY A 39 -10.78 8.20 -18.71
CA GLY A 39 -10.11 7.61 -19.88
C GLY A 39 -8.61 7.34 -19.69
N GLN A 40 -8.03 7.76 -18.56
CA GLN A 40 -6.62 7.54 -18.25
C GLN A 40 -6.48 6.44 -17.21
N LEU A 41 -5.84 5.33 -17.57
CA LEU A 41 -5.50 4.28 -16.62
C LEU A 41 -4.19 4.61 -15.91
N ALA A 42 -4.13 4.34 -14.61
CA ALA A 42 -2.86 4.28 -13.87
C ALA A 42 -2.37 2.84 -13.89
N GLU A 43 -1.23 2.62 -14.54
CA GLU A 43 -0.64 1.30 -14.73
C GLU A 43 0.71 1.24 -14.02
N PHE A 44 0.92 0.16 -13.28
CA PHE A 44 2.14 -0.08 -12.51
C PHE A 44 2.64 -1.48 -12.84
N SER A 45 3.94 -1.60 -13.16
CA SER A 45 4.60 -2.88 -13.42
C SER A 45 5.77 -3.03 -12.46
N VAL A 46 5.77 -4.12 -11.70
CA VAL A 46 6.84 -4.45 -10.75
C VAL A 46 7.31 -5.87 -10.99
N THR A 47 8.63 -6.05 -11.01
CA THR A 47 9.29 -7.36 -11.04
C THR A 47 9.84 -7.64 -9.65
N ILE A 48 9.52 -8.80 -9.09
CA ILE A 48 10.01 -9.24 -7.78
C ILE A 48 11.06 -10.31 -8.03
N ASP A 49 12.33 -9.98 -7.81
CA ASP A 49 13.46 -10.84 -8.20
C ASP A 49 13.66 -12.06 -7.27
N SER A 50 13.19 -11.99 -6.02
CA SER A 50 13.44 -13.01 -5.00
C SER A 50 12.12 -13.59 -4.51
N ASP A 51 11.79 -14.82 -4.89
CA ASP A 51 10.58 -15.56 -4.48
C ASP A 51 10.70 -16.23 -3.09
N THR A 52 11.88 -16.17 -2.48
CA THR A 52 12.19 -16.84 -1.21
C THR A 52 11.54 -16.21 0.02
N LEU A 53 10.99 -14.99 -0.10
CA LEU A 53 10.35 -14.27 1.00
C LEU A 53 8.87 -14.04 0.69
N PRO A 54 7.99 -14.09 1.70
CA PRO A 54 6.60 -13.71 1.53
C PRO A 54 6.47 -12.18 1.40
N TYR A 55 5.80 -11.71 0.35
CA TYR A 55 5.50 -10.27 0.16
C TYR A 55 4.01 -9.99 0.33
N ASN A 56 3.68 -8.95 1.08
CA ASN A 56 2.34 -8.38 1.01
C ASN A 56 2.34 -7.29 -0.06
N LEU A 57 1.41 -7.36 -1.00
CA LEU A 57 1.27 -6.33 -2.02
C LEU A 57 0.10 -5.43 -1.68
N TYR A 58 0.38 -4.13 -1.74
CA TYR A 58 -0.57 -3.08 -1.44
C TYR A 58 -0.67 -2.14 -2.62
N TYR A 59 -1.86 -1.54 -2.78
CA TYR A 59 -2.02 -0.37 -3.62
C TYR A 59 -2.46 0.81 -2.77
N ASN A 60 -1.93 1.98 -3.10
CA ASN A 60 -2.23 3.22 -2.40
C ASN A 60 -3.20 4.04 -3.25
N VAL A 61 -4.17 4.66 -2.59
CA VAL A 61 -5.07 5.64 -3.21
C VAL A 61 -5.09 6.86 -2.33
N ARG A 62 -4.89 8.02 -2.94
CA ARG A 62 -4.98 9.31 -2.28
C ARG A 62 -6.05 10.13 -2.98
N ASN A 63 -7.08 10.53 -2.26
CA ASN A 63 -8.18 11.31 -2.81
C ASN A 63 -8.58 12.44 -1.87
N THR A 64 -9.18 13.47 -2.46
CA THR A 64 -9.82 14.56 -1.75
C THR A 64 -11.26 14.20 -1.36
N SER A 65 -11.84 14.98 -0.45
CA SER A 65 -13.23 14.78 0.01
C SER A 65 -14.29 14.97 -1.09
N ASP A 66 -13.96 15.66 -2.18
CA ASP A 66 -14.82 15.93 -3.33
C ASP A 66 -14.71 14.88 -4.45
N TYR A 67 -13.92 13.81 -4.25
CA TYR A 67 -13.86 12.71 -5.20
C TYR A 67 -15.26 12.06 -5.35
N PRO A 68 -15.80 11.98 -6.57
CA PRO A 68 -17.24 11.72 -6.77
C PRO A 68 -17.64 10.26 -6.55
N ASN A 69 -16.69 9.32 -6.54
CA ASN A 69 -16.98 7.89 -6.46
C ASN A 69 -16.66 7.34 -5.06
N ALA A 70 -17.63 6.65 -4.44
CA ALA A 70 -17.42 6.03 -3.13
C ALA A 70 -16.48 4.81 -3.16
N ARG A 71 -16.16 4.28 -4.35
CA ARG A 71 -15.40 3.05 -4.55
C ARG A 71 -14.25 3.23 -5.53
N ILE A 72 -13.20 2.46 -5.33
CA ILE A 72 -12.08 2.29 -6.25
C ILE A 72 -11.98 0.83 -6.67
N PHE A 73 -11.48 0.61 -7.89
CA PHE A 73 -11.32 -0.71 -8.48
C PHE A 73 -9.86 -0.90 -8.91
N LEU A 74 -9.31 -2.08 -8.63
CA LEU A 74 -8.00 -2.51 -9.09
C LEU A 74 -8.14 -3.83 -9.82
N THR A 75 -7.63 -3.89 -11.05
CA THR A 75 -7.35 -5.17 -11.73
C THR A 75 -5.86 -5.42 -11.62
N TYR A 76 -5.46 -6.61 -11.16
CA TYR A 76 -4.06 -7.02 -11.16
C TYR A 76 -3.88 -8.35 -11.91
N TYR A 77 -2.65 -8.53 -12.39
CA TYR A 77 -2.18 -9.72 -13.09
C TYR A 77 -0.88 -10.16 -12.43
N LEU A 78 -0.81 -11.41 -12.00
CA LEU A 78 0.39 -12.05 -11.49
C LEU A 78 0.95 -12.96 -12.58
N LEU A 79 2.16 -12.67 -13.02
CA LEU A 79 2.84 -13.43 -14.06
C LEU A 79 4.04 -14.18 -13.48
N ASP A 80 4.35 -15.35 -14.01
CA ASP A 80 5.61 -16.04 -13.71
C ASP A 80 6.80 -15.45 -14.50
N SER A 81 7.99 -15.99 -14.27
CA SER A 81 9.22 -15.56 -14.96
C SER A 81 9.20 -15.75 -16.49
N THR A 82 8.27 -16.54 -17.02
CA THR A 82 8.08 -16.78 -18.46
C THR A 82 7.00 -15.88 -19.07
N GLY A 83 6.31 -15.07 -18.25
CA GLY A 83 5.18 -14.24 -18.64
C GLY A 83 3.85 -14.98 -18.66
N THR A 84 3.78 -16.20 -18.14
CA THR A 84 2.51 -16.95 -18.03
C THR A 84 1.69 -16.39 -16.87
N GLU A 85 0.42 -16.09 -17.11
CA GLU A 85 -0.51 -15.62 -16.07
C GLU A 85 -0.80 -16.74 -15.06
N LEU A 86 -0.43 -16.48 -13.80
CA LEU A 86 -0.71 -17.35 -12.65
C LEU A 86 -2.06 -16.98 -12.01
N GLU A 87 -2.38 -15.69 -11.96
CA GLU A 87 -3.60 -15.18 -11.35
C GLU A 87 -3.97 -13.83 -11.96
N SER A 88 -5.26 -13.60 -12.20
CA SER A 88 -5.81 -12.27 -12.46
C SER A 88 -7.09 -12.07 -11.66
N LYS A 89 -7.28 -10.84 -11.17
CA LYS A 89 -8.44 -10.52 -10.33
C LYS A 89 -8.79 -9.04 -10.39
N LEU A 90 -10.09 -8.77 -10.42
CA LEU A 90 -10.65 -7.46 -10.13
C LEU A 90 -11.09 -7.41 -8.67
N ILE A 91 -10.62 -6.41 -7.94
CA ILE A 91 -11.02 -6.12 -6.57
C ILE A 91 -11.51 -4.68 -6.43
N ASP A 92 -12.27 -4.43 -5.37
CA ASP A 92 -12.79 -3.12 -5.05
C ASP A 92 -12.64 -2.78 -3.57
N ASN A 93 -12.49 -1.50 -3.27
CA ASN A 93 -12.43 -0.98 -1.91
C ASN A 93 -13.20 0.34 -1.78
N PHE A 94 -13.80 0.57 -0.62
CA PHE A 94 -14.50 1.82 -0.33
C PHE A 94 -13.51 2.92 0.08
N LEU A 95 -13.67 4.09 -0.53
CA LEU A 95 -12.98 5.32 -0.13
C LEU A 95 -13.83 6.15 0.84
N PHE A 96 -15.14 5.96 0.82
CA PHE A 96 -16.11 6.68 1.66
C PHE A 96 -17.09 5.71 2.31
N ASP A 97 -17.59 6.07 3.49
CA ASP A 97 -18.72 5.38 4.12
C ASP A 97 -19.99 5.61 3.29
N LEU A 98 -20.66 4.52 2.90
CA LEU A 98 -21.79 4.56 1.98
C LEU A 98 -23.04 5.27 2.50
N LYS A 99 -23.18 5.41 3.83
CA LYS A 99 -24.37 6.00 4.46
C LYS A 99 -24.17 7.48 4.73
N THR A 100 -22.98 7.83 5.22
CA THR A 100 -22.67 9.17 5.72
C THR A 100 -21.90 10.01 4.70
N GLY A 101 -21.29 9.38 3.69
CA GLY A 101 -20.37 10.04 2.76
C GLY A 101 -19.06 10.47 3.42
N LYS A 102 -18.81 10.05 4.67
CA LYS A 102 -17.58 10.41 5.37
C LYS A 102 -16.39 9.69 4.71
N PRO A 103 -15.29 10.41 4.39
CA PRO A 103 -14.09 9.77 3.86
C PRO A 103 -13.51 8.78 4.87
N LEU A 104 -13.04 7.65 4.35
CA LEU A 104 -12.30 6.63 5.09
C LEU A 104 -10.80 6.92 4.99
N GLY A 105 -9.95 6.01 5.50
CA GLY A 105 -8.50 6.15 5.45
C GLY A 105 -7.95 7.11 6.51
N SER A 106 -6.66 7.42 6.40
CA SER A 106 -5.97 8.36 7.28
C SER A 106 -5.90 9.73 6.62
N SER A 107 -6.24 10.79 7.35
CA SER A 107 -6.00 12.15 6.88
C SER A 107 -4.64 12.63 7.38
N GLY A 108 -3.78 13.04 6.44
CA GLY A 108 -2.50 13.67 6.75
C GLY A 108 -2.64 15.18 6.97
N ILE A 109 -3.23 15.87 5.98
CA ILE A 109 -3.37 17.33 5.96
C ILE A 109 -4.67 17.69 5.22
N GLY A 110 -5.51 18.51 5.85
CA GLY A 110 -6.70 19.08 5.19
C GLY A 110 -7.73 18.03 4.79
N ASP A 111 -8.17 18.10 3.53
CA ASP A 111 -9.19 17.25 2.94
C ASP A 111 -8.62 16.10 2.12
N LEU A 112 -7.34 15.79 2.29
CA LEU A 112 -6.64 14.70 1.64
C LEU A 112 -6.67 13.44 2.50
N PHE A 113 -7.09 12.32 1.90
CA PHE A 113 -7.24 11.03 2.55
C PHE A 113 -6.37 10.00 1.86
N ASP A 114 -5.54 9.34 2.66
CA ASP A 114 -4.64 8.27 2.26
C ASP A 114 -5.25 6.91 2.59
N HIS A 115 -5.29 6.04 1.58
CA HIS A 115 -5.76 4.68 1.69
C HIS A 115 -4.65 3.72 1.27
N ARG A 116 -4.45 2.67 2.06
CA ARG A 116 -3.57 1.55 1.72
C ARG A 116 -4.36 0.27 1.83
N PHE A 117 -4.57 -0.39 0.69
CA PHE A 117 -5.33 -1.62 0.62
C PHE A 117 -4.39 -2.77 0.26
N ILE A 118 -4.49 -3.87 1.01
CA ILE A 118 -3.82 -5.11 0.64
C ILE A 118 -4.62 -5.78 -0.48
N PHE A 119 -3.95 -6.12 -1.58
CA PHE A 119 -4.61 -6.82 -2.70
C PHE A 119 -4.11 -8.24 -2.89
N TRP A 120 -2.88 -8.53 -2.47
CA TRP A 120 -2.31 -9.87 -2.55
C TRP A 120 -1.42 -10.16 -1.34
N ARG A 121 -1.46 -11.41 -0.89
CA ARG A 121 -0.54 -11.97 0.11
C ARG A 121 -0.33 -13.45 -0.19
N PRO A 122 0.82 -14.04 0.15
CA PRO A 122 1.02 -15.47 0.00
C PRO A 122 0.11 -16.21 0.98
N THR A 123 -0.62 -17.20 0.45
CA THR A 123 -1.40 -18.14 1.24
C THR A 123 -0.43 -19.12 1.92
N ILE A 124 -0.07 -18.85 3.17
CA ILE A 124 0.63 -19.84 3.99
C ILE A 124 -0.43 -20.89 4.36
N SER A 125 -0.44 -22.01 3.65
CA SER A 125 -1.29 -23.15 4.01
C SER A 125 -0.79 -23.73 5.34
N PRO A 126 -1.65 -23.89 6.37
CA PRO A 126 -1.24 -24.44 7.68
C PRO A 126 -0.87 -25.93 7.65
N ILE A 127 -0.87 -26.59 6.48
CA ILE A 127 -0.73 -28.04 6.36
C ILE A 127 0.74 -28.53 6.43
N ARG A 128 1.74 -27.62 6.47
CA ARG A 128 3.16 -28.02 6.57
C ARG A 128 3.72 -28.17 7.99
N GLU A 129 2.93 -28.01 9.05
CA GLU A 129 3.43 -28.21 10.43
C GLU A 129 3.33 -29.67 10.94
N ASN A 130 2.77 -30.61 10.16
CA ASN A 130 2.54 -31.99 10.63
C ASN A 130 3.31 -33.08 9.84
N ILE A 131 4.46 -32.75 9.26
CA ILE A 131 5.39 -33.77 8.74
C ILE A 131 6.80 -33.44 9.22
N LEU A 132 7.06 -33.67 10.51
CA LEU A 132 8.31 -34.22 11.08
C LEU A 132 7.99 -34.86 12.44
#